data_AF-A0A444I302-F1
#
_entry.id   AF-A0A444I302-F1
#
_cell.length_a   1.000
_cell.length_b   1.000
_cell.length_c   1.000
_cell.angle_alpha   90.00
_cell.angle_beta   90.00
_cell.angle_gamma   90.00
#
_symmetry.space_group_name_H-M   'P 1'
#
loop_
_entity.id
_entity.type
_entity.pdbx_description
1 polymer ?
#
loop_
_entity_poly.entity_id
_entity_poly.type
_entity_poly.pdbx_seq_one_letter_code
_entity_poly.pdbx_strand_id
1 'polypeptide(L)'
;MVRLVRAIVIAVLVLLVVFATAWSSLALWYRLPLPEVGRQASAILFGLFGALVVVALFGRRRFRAVLAFAAAFVLVLAWWSTIEPPANGAWAPDVARQVTGEFDGDLLTLTNVRDFEWRSATDFTERWTTRSYDLNKLKSVDMFMSYWSGPTIAHVIMSFGFDDGRYLAWSIEVRRLSGGSFSPLADLFKSSPLVILAADERDVIGLRSNFRSEDVQIYRLRASPVAARLLLREYVSDANALAATPAFYAVDLD
;
A
#
# COMPACT_ATOMS: atom_id res chain seq x y z
N MET A 1 -14.96 -35.36 30.62
CA MET A 1 -15.55 -34.32 29.75
C MET A 1 -15.20 -32.89 30.21
N VAL A 2 -15.56 -32.45 31.42
CA VAL A 2 -15.32 -31.08 31.93
C VAL A 2 -13.83 -30.64 31.90
N ARG A 3 -12.89 -31.54 32.23
CA ARG A 3 -11.44 -31.24 32.19
C ARG A 3 -10.91 -31.01 30.77
N LEU A 4 -11.41 -31.78 29.79
CA LEU A 4 -11.04 -31.64 28.38
C LEU A 4 -11.58 -30.34 27.81
N VAL A 5 -12.86 -30.02 28.05
CA VAL A 5 -13.47 -28.75 27.64
C VAL A 5 -12.71 -27.56 28.23
N ARG A 6 -12.35 -27.61 29.51
CA ARG A 6 -11.55 -26.55 30.14
C ARG A 6 -10.16 -26.40 29.51
N ALA A 7 -9.49 -27.50 29.18
CA ALA A 7 -8.18 -27.46 28.53
C ALA A 7 -8.27 -26.83 27.13
N ILE A 8 -9.28 -27.22 26.34
CA ILE A 8 -9.54 -26.64 25.02
C ILE A 8 -9.81 -25.14 25.12
N VAL A 9 -10.69 -24.72 26.05
CA VAL A 9 -10.99 -23.29 26.26
C VAL A 9 -9.73 -22.50 26.62
N ILE A 10 -8.89 -23.02 27.53
CA ILE A 10 -7.64 -22.34 27.88
C ILE A 10 -6.70 -22.28 26.68
N ALA A 11 -6.56 -23.36 25.90
CA ALA A 11 -5.72 -23.37 24.70
C ALA A 11 -6.18 -22.33 23.68
N VAL A 12 -7.48 -22.24 23.41
CA VAL A 12 -8.06 -21.22 22.52
C VAL A 12 -7.79 -19.81 23.06
N LEU A 13 -8.00 -19.57 24.36
CA LEU A 13 -7.72 -18.26 24.97
C LEU A 13 -6.24 -17.88 24.89
N VAL A 14 -5.33 -18.84 25.09
CA VAL A 14 -3.88 -18.62 24.91
C VAL A 14 -3.58 -18.20 23.48
N LEU A 15 -4.11 -18.92 22.48
CA LEU A 15 -3.92 -18.56 21.07
C LEU A 15 -4.44 -17.14 20.79
N LEU A 16 -5.66 -16.83 21.22
CA LEU A 16 -6.25 -15.50 21.03
C LEU A 16 -5.39 -14.40 21.66
N VAL A 17 -4.92 -14.59 22.90
CA VAL A 17 -4.06 -13.61 23.58
C VAL A 17 -2.72 -13.46 22.87
N VAL A 18 -2.10 -14.56 22.42
CA VAL A 18 -0.82 -14.53 21.70
C VAL A 18 -0.96 -13.79 20.37
N PHE A 19 -1.99 -14.10 19.57
CA PHE A 19 -2.24 -13.40 18.31
C PHE A 19 -2.55 -11.92 18.52
N ALA A 20 -3.43 -11.59 19.47
CA ALA A 20 -3.76 -10.19 19.78
C ALA A 20 -2.54 -9.43 20.31
N THR A 21 -1.68 -10.08 21.11
CA THR A 21 -0.44 -9.49 21.62
C THR A 21 0.55 -9.23 20.49
N ALA A 22 0.78 -10.21 19.62
CA ALA A 22 1.65 -10.04 18.46
C ALA A 22 1.16 -8.89 17.57
N TRP A 23 -0.14 -8.86 17.26
CA TRP A 23 -0.74 -7.81 16.44
C TRP A 23 -0.62 -6.42 17.10
N SER A 24 -0.97 -6.29 18.39
CA SER A 24 -0.89 -5.01 19.11
C SER A 24 0.55 -4.52 19.27
N SER A 25 1.49 -5.42 19.58
CA SER A 25 2.92 -5.07 19.66
C SER A 25 3.44 -4.55 18.32
N LEU A 26 3.06 -5.17 17.20
CA LEU A 26 3.43 -4.70 15.86
C LEU A 26 2.77 -3.35 15.52
N ALA A 27 1.48 -3.18 15.84
CA ALA A 27 0.78 -1.91 15.65
C ALA A 27 1.46 -0.75 16.40
N LEU A 28 1.85 -0.99 17.66
CA LEU A 28 2.59 -0.01 18.47
C LEU A 28 3.99 0.25 17.91
N TRP A 29 4.71 -0.79 17.50
CA TRP A 29 6.04 -0.67 16.90
C TRP A 29 6.04 0.21 15.65
N TYR A 30 5.10 -0.01 14.73
CA TYR A 30 5.07 0.70 13.45
C TYR A 30 4.46 2.10 13.55
N ARG A 31 3.39 2.28 14.32
CA ARG A 31 2.54 3.49 14.22
C ARG A 31 2.44 4.36 15.45
N LEU A 32 2.93 3.91 16.62
CA LEU A 32 2.82 4.74 17.81
C LEU A 32 3.57 6.06 17.58
N PRO A 33 2.96 7.24 17.84
CA PRO A 33 3.55 8.54 17.53
C PRO A 33 4.60 8.94 18.57
N LEU A 34 5.60 8.10 18.75
CA LEU A 34 6.74 8.29 19.62
C LEU A 34 8.03 8.15 18.80
N PRO A 35 9.16 8.70 19.29
CA PRO A 35 10.47 8.34 18.77
C PRO A 35 10.67 6.83 18.80
N GLU A 36 11.61 6.33 17.99
CA GLU A 36 11.84 4.90 17.82
C GLU A 36 11.89 4.15 19.16
N VAL A 37 12.72 4.61 20.11
CA VAL A 37 12.85 4.03 21.46
C VAL A 37 11.51 3.89 22.19
N GLY A 38 10.63 4.89 22.09
CA GLY A 38 9.31 4.86 22.72
C GLY A 38 8.37 3.84 22.08
N ARG A 39 8.45 3.66 20.76
CA ARG A 39 7.71 2.60 20.04
C ARG A 39 8.22 1.22 20.44
N GLN A 40 9.55 1.03 20.49
CA GLN A 40 10.16 -0.23 20.91
C GLN A 40 9.73 -0.59 22.34
N ALA A 41 9.86 0.35 23.27
CA ALA A 41 9.49 0.14 24.66
C ALA A 41 8.00 -0.23 24.80
N SER A 42 7.11 0.47 24.10
CA SER A 42 5.67 0.21 24.15
C SER A 42 5.31 -1.17 23.58
N ALA A 43 5.92 -1.56 22.46
CA ALA A 43 5.73 -2.88 21.87
C ALA A 43 6.20 -4.02 22.79
N ILE A 44 7.38 -3.84 23.43
CA ILE A 44 7.94 -4.79 24.41
C ILE A 44 7.05 -4.88 25.66
N LEU A 45 6.61 -3.74 26.21
CA LEU A 45 5.75 -3.71 27.38
C LEU A 45 4.41 -4.41 27.14
N PHE A 46 3.80 -4.19 25.97
CA PHE A 46 2.57 -4.90 25.59
C PHE A 46 2.82 -6.40 25.41
N GLY A 47 3.97 -6.77 24.82
CA GLY A 47 4.42 -8.16 24.69
C GLY A 47 4.57 -8.87 26.04
N LEU A 48 5.25 -8.23 26.99
CA LEU A 48 5.42 -8.71 28.36
C LEU A 48 4.07 -8.82 29.09
N PHE A 49 3.19 -7.84 28.91
CA PHE A 49 1.83 -7.89 29.46
C PHE A 49 1.04 -9.10 28.92
N GLY A 50 1.08 -9.36 27.61
CA GLY A 50 0.49 -10.55 27.00
C GLY A 50 1.05 -11.86 27.57
N ALA A 51 2.37 -11.97 27.73
CA ALA A 51 3.01 -13.13 28.33
C ALA A 51 2.55 -13.36 29.79
N LEU A 52 2.45 -12.29 30.60
CA LEU A 52 1.92 -12.37 31.95
C LEU A 52 0.45 -12.82 31.99
N VAL A 53 -0.36 -12.38 31.02
CA VAL A 53 -1.76 -12.81 30.89
C VAL A 53 -1.83 -14.30 30.56
N VAL A 54 -1.00 -14.80 29.63
CA VAL A 54 -0.91 -16.23 29.30
C VAL A 54 -0.60 -17.07 30.55
N VAL A 55 0.37 -16.65 31.37
CA VAL A 55 0.67 -17.33 32.64
C VAL A 55 -0.53 -17.27 33.59
N ALA A 56 -1.20 -16.12 33.69
CA ALA A 56 -2.35 -15.92 34.57
C ALA A 56 -3.59 -16.73 34.18
N LEU A 57 -3.73 -17.17 32.92
CA LEU A 57 -4.83 -18.03 32.46
C LEU A 57 -4.88 -19.39 33.17
N PHE A 58 -3.72 -19.89 33.61
CA PHE A 58 -3.62 -21.16 34.36
C PHE A 58 -3.87 -20.98 35.87
N GLY A 59 -3.98 -19.73 36.35
CA GLY A 59 -4.17 -19.39 37.75
C GLY A 59 -5.61 -19.06 38.15
N ARG A 60 -5.79 -18.69 39.42
CA ARG A 60 -7.09 -18.26 39.99
C ARG A 60 -7.59 -16.92 39.46
N ARG A 61 -6.68 -16.08 38.91
CA ARG A 61 -6.97 -14.71 38.45
C ARG A 61 -7.35 -14.60 36.97
N ARG A 62 -7.52 -15.72 36.26
CA ARG A 62 -7.77 -15.79 34.81
C ARG A 62 -8.84 -14.81 34.28
N PHE A 63 -9.97 -14.66 34.97
CA PHE A 63 -11.03 -13.75 34.52
C PHE A 63 -10.60 -12.27 34.58
N ARG A 64 -9.90 -11.87 35.64
CA ARG A 64 -9.37 -10.50 35.78
C ARG A 64 -8.27 -10.23 34.76
N ALA A 65 -7.41 -11.22 34.48
CA ALA A 65 -6.36 -11.12 33.47
C ALA A 65 -6.95 -10.94 32.06
N VAL A 66 -7.95 -11.75 31.70
CA VAL A 66 -8.65 -11.63 30.41
C VAL A 66 -9.36 -10.28 30.29
N LEU A 67 -10.05 -9.81 31.33
CA LEU A 67 -10.73 -8.52 31.30
C LEU A 67 -9.74 -7.35 31.13
N ALA A 68 -8.64 -7.35 31.87
CA ALA A 68 -7.60 -6.33 31.74
C ALA A 68 -6.96 -6.35 30.35
N PHE A 69 -6.68 -7.54 29.82
CA PHE A 69 -6.15 -7.70 28.47
C PHE A 69 -7.12 -7.21 27.40
N ALA A 70 -8.39 -7.61 27.49
CA ALA A 70 -9.42 -7.18 26.56
C ALA A 70 -9.60 -5.66 26.57
N ALA A 71 -9.59 -5.02 27.74
CA ALA A 71 -9.65 -3.56 27.85
C ALA A 71 -8.44 -2.90 27.17
N ALA A 72 -7.22 -3.36 27.44
CA ALA A 72 -6.01 -2.83 26.81
C ALA A 72 -6.01 -3.03 25.29
N PHE A 73 -6.43 -4.22 24.83
CA PHE A 73 -6.54 -4.53 23.41
C PHE A 73 -7.56 -3.65 22.69
N VAL A 74 -8.75 -3.43 23.30
CA VAL A 74 -9.77 -2.51 22.77
C VAL A 74 -9.24 -1.09 22.68
N LEU A 75 -8.44 -0.62 23.64
CA LEU A 75 -7.81 0.70 23.56
C LEU A 75 -6.82 0.80 22.39
N VAL A 76 -6.00 -0.23 22.17
CA VAL A 76 -5.07 -0.26 21.02
C VAL A 76 -5.85 -0.31 19.70
N LEU A 77 -6.92 -1.10 19.63
CA LEU A 77 -7.78 -1.16 18.44
C LEU A 77 -8.46 0.17 18.15
N ALA A 78 -9.05 0.80 19.17
CA ALA A 78 -9.70 2.10 19.04
C ALA A 78 -8.70 3.14 18.52
N TRP A 79 -7.53 3.25 19.15
CA TRP A 79 -6.46 4.13 18.68
C TRP A 79 -6.01 3.80 17.25
N TRP A 80 -5.78 2.53 16.94
CA TRP A 80 -5.32 2.12 15.61
C TRP A 80 -6.37 2.45 14.53
N SER A 81 -7.65 2.37 14.86
CA SER A 81 -8.74 2.73 13.95
C SER A 81 -8.75 4.22 13.60
N THR A 82 -8.28 5.11 14.50
CA THR A 82 -8.23 6.56 14.25
C THR A 82 -7.00 7.02 13.46
N ILE A 83 -6.08 6.11 13.11
CA ILE A 83 -4.92 6.46 12.30
C ILE A 83 -5.40 6.76 10.88
N GLU A 84 -5.17 7.99 10.43
CA GLU A 84 -5.46 8.49 9.09
C GLU A 84 -4.19 8.55 8.21
N PRO A 85 -4.33 8.35 6.89
CA PRO A 85 -3.23 8.47 5.97
C PRO A 85 -2.77 9.93 5.87
N PRO A 86 -1.46 10.21 6.06
CA PRO A 86 -0.94 11.56 5.91
C PRO A 86 -1.16 12.10 4.50
N ALA A 87 -1.86 13.23 4.38
CA ALA A 87 -2.05 13.93 3.10
C ALA A 87 -0.73 14.54 2.59
N ASN A 88 0.12 15.01 3.51
CA ASN A 88 1.39 15.66 3.23
C ASN A 88 2.54 14.94 3.93
N GLY A 89 3.70 14.92 3.28
CA GLY A 89 4.91 14.30 3.81
C GLY A 89 6.10 14.63 2.93
N ALA A 90 7.31 14.44 3.47
CA ALA A 90 8.54 14.51 2.69
C ALA A 90 8.67 13.25 1.84
N TRP A 91 7.81 13.11 0.83
CA TRP A 91 7.71 11.93 -0.02
C TRP A 91 8.98 11.74 -0.87
N ALA A 92 9.29 10.50 -1.22
CA ALA A 92 10.33 10.22 -2.19
C ALA A 92 9.96 10.85 -3.56
N PRO A 93 10.92 11.42 -4.31
CA PRO A 93 10.60 12.24 -5.48
C PRO A 93 9.76 11.54 -6.54
N ASP A 94 9.99 10.25 -6.77
CA ASP A 94 9.31 9.42 -7.79
C ASP A 94 7.87 9.06 -7.45
N VAL A 95 7.43 9.31 -6.20
CA VAL A 95 6.06 9.12 -5.69
C VAL A 95 5.53 10.38 -5.00
N ALA A 96 6.16 11.53 -5.26
CA ALA A 96 5.87 12.75 -4.53
C ALA A 96 4.52 13.38 -4.87
N ARG A 97 4.02 13.18 -6.09
CA ARG A 97 2.79 13.80 -6.59
C ARG A 97 1.74 12.75 -6.94
N GLN A 98 0.50 13.06 -6.56
CA GLN A 98 -0.69 12.32 -6.96
C GLN A 98 -1.18 12.88 -8.31
N VAL A 99 -1.44 12.01 -9.27
CA VAL A 99 -2.04 12.41 -10.55
C VAL A 99 -3.51 12.78 -10.34
N THR A 100 -3.97 13.82 -11.04
CA THR A 100 -5.40 14.16 -11.17
C THR A 100 -5.74 14.33 -12.64
N GLY A 101 -7.02 14.19 -12.98
CA GLY A 101 -7.48 14.29 -14.36
C GLY A 101 -8.88 14.88 -14.51
N GLU A 102 -9.09 15.56 -15.62
CA GLU A 102 -10.40 16.10 -16.00
C GLU A 102 -10.73 15.67 -17.43
N PHE A 103 -12.02 15.53 -17.71
CA PHE A 103 -12.53 15.21 -19.05
C PHE A 103 -13.34 16.38 -19.60
N ASP A 104 -13.00 16.80 -20.81
CA ASP A 104 -13.85 17.62 -21.67
C ASP A 104 -14.30 16.78 -22.87
N GLY A 105 -15.46 16.12 -22.73
CA GLY A 105 -15.93 15.10 -23.66
C GLY A 105 -14.98 13.88 -23.72
N ASP A 106 -14.31 13.74 -24.87
CA ASP A 106 -13.30 12.70 -25.13
C ASP A 106 -11.86 13.19 -24.96
N LEU A 107 -11.66 14.46 -24.58
CA LEU A 107 -10.33 14.98 -24.25
C LEU A 107 -10.07 14.79 -22.75
N LEU A 108 -9.08 13.96 -22.43
CA LEU A 108 -8.54 13.79 -21.08
C LEU A 108 -7.37 14.75 -20.88
N THR A 109 -7.39 15.56 -19.83
CA THR A 109 -6.23 16.34 -19.37
C THR A 109 -5.80 15.84 -18.00
N LEU A 110 -4.54 15.38 -17.90
CA LEU A 110 -3.92 14.92 -16.66
C LEU A 110 -2.92 15.95 -16.15
N THR A 111 -2.92 16.17 -14.84
CA THR A 111 -1.92 16.97 -14.12
C THR A 111 -1.07 16.08 -13.24
N ASN A 112 0.23 16.40 -13.13
CA ASN A 112 1.25 15.57 -12.46
C ASN A 112 1.48 14.22 -13.14
N VAL A 113 1.54 14.20 -14.47
CA VAL A 113 2.04 13.03 -15.21
C VAL A 113 3.56 12.97 -15.06
N ARG A 114 4.06 11.83 -14.57
CA ARG A 114 5.50 11.59 -14.35
C ARG A 114 6.21 11.34 -15.68
N ASP A 115 7.34 12.01 -15.88
CA ASP A 115 8.16 11.91 -17.09
C ASP A 115 9.65 11.91 -16.75
N PHE A 116 10.03 11.06 -15.80
CA PHE A 116 11.38 11.07 -15.27
C PHE A 116 12.36 10.44 -16.25
N GLU A 117 13.52 11.08 -16.40
CA GLU A 117 14.62 10.54 -17.21
C GLU A 117 15.65 9.89 -16.29
N TRP A 118 15.72 8.56 -16.34
CA TRP A 118 16.57 7.76 -15.46
C TRP A 118 17.96 7.54 -16.05
N ARG A 119 18.97 7.62 -15.18
CA ARG A 119 20.37 7.25 -15.46
C ARG A 119 20.85 6.09 -14.57
N SER A 120 20.20 5.91 -13.41
CA SER A 120 20.30 4.73 -12.55
C SER A 120 19.02 4.61 -11.71
N ALA A 121 18.93 3.60 -10.82
CA ALA A 121 17.78 3.46 -9.92
C ALA A 121 17.59 4.64 -8.94
N THR A 122 18.61 5.49 -8.76
CA THR A 122 18.61 6.61 -7.81
C THR A 122 19.06 7.94 -8.42
N ASP A 123 19.52 7.97 -9.67
CA ASP A 123 19.89 9.18 -10.40
C ASP A 123 18.94 9.39 -11.58
N PHE A 124 18.22 10.50 -11.55
CA PHE A 124 17.20 10.85 -12.54
C PHE A 124 16.98 12.35 -12.62
N THR A 125 16.41 12.80 -13.74
CA THR A 125 15.87 14.16 -13.86
C THR A 125 14.38 14.11 -13.54
N GLU A 126 13.97 14.76 -12.45
CA GLU A 126 12.57 14.88 -12.07
C GLU A 126 11.82 15.78 -13.07
N ARG A 127 10.68 15.29 -13.56
CA ARG A 127 9.78 16.06 -14.43
C ARG A 127 8.33 15.63 -14.21
N TRP A 128 7.50 16.60 -13.86
CA TRP A 128 6.06 16.44 -13.71
C TRP A 128 5.37 17.36 -14.71
N THR A 129 4.48 16.79 -15.52
CA THR A 129 3.89 17.50 -16.66
C THR A 129 2.37 17.46 -16.63
N THR A 130 1.75 18.45 -17.26
CA THR A 130 0.32 18.41 -17.62
C THR A 130 0.23 17.98 -19.08
N ARG A 131 -0.56 16.95 -19.38
CA ARG A 131 -0.66 16.35 -20.71
C ARG A 131 -2.13 16.10 -21.07
N SER A 132 -2.45 16.26 -22.35
CA SER A 132 -3.79 15.96 -22.88
C SER A 132 -3.77 14.80 -23.87
N TYR A 133 -4.84 14.00 -23.84
CA TYR A 133 -5.02 12.77 -24.59
C TYR A 133 -6.43 12.71 -25.16
N ASP A 134 -6.55 12.49 -26.46
CA ASP A 134 -7.85 12.27 -27.11
C ASP A 134 -8.18 10.78 -27.03
N LEU A 135 -9.26 10.43 -26.31
CA LEU A 135 -9.70 9.05 -26.15
C LEU A 135 -10.13 8.39 -27.46
N ASN A 136 -10.44 9.18 -28.50
CA ASN A 136 -10.70 8.65 -29.84
C ASN A 136 -9.46 8.08 -30.52
N LYS A 137 -8.28 8.50 -30.06
CA LYS A 137 -6.99 8.03 -30.53
C LYS A 137 -6.43 6.85 -29.75
N LEU A 138 -7.13 6.37 -28.72
CA LEU A 138 -6.73 5.19 -27.96
C LEU A 138 -6.81 3.93 -28.83
N LYS A 139 -5.70 3.19 -28.93
CA LYS A 139 -5.55 2.02 -29.82
C LYS A 139 -5.25 0.72 -29.10
N SER A 140 -4.55 0.77 -27.97
CA SER A 140 -4.14 -0.45 -27.26
C SER A 140 -4.17 -0.27 -25.75
N VAL A 141 -4.25 -1.41 -25.06
CA VAL A 141 -4.02 -1.52 -23.63
C VAL A 141 -3.07 -2.68 -23.43
N ASP A 142 -1.97 -2.41 -22.75
CA ASP A 142 -0.95 -3.40 -22.42
C ASP A 142 -0.85 -3.52 -20.90
N MET A 143 -0.75 -4.75 -20.40
CA MET A 143 -0.51 -5.02 -18.98
C MET A 143 0.94 -5.46 -18.81
N PHE A 144 1.65 -4.80 -17.91
CA PHE A 144 3.00 -5.18 -17.51
C PHE A 144 2.95 -5.84 -16.14
N MET A 145 3.67 -6.95 -16.00
CA MET A 145 3.90 -7.62 -14.72
C MET A 145 5.39 -7.51 -14.41
N SER A 146 5.73 -6.75 -13.36
CA SER A 146 7.12 -6.58 -12.92
C SER A 146 7.42 -7.41 -11.68
N TYR A 147 8.42 -8.28 -11.75
CA TYR A 147 8.81 -9.17 -10.66
C TYR A 147 10.15 -8.72 -10.05
N TRP A 148 10.14 -8.40 -8.75
CA TRP A 148 11.34 -7.96 -8.01
C TRP A 148 11.70 -8.85 -6.82
N SER A 149 10.81 -9.77 -6.42
CA SER A 149 11.01 -10.68 -5.28
C SER A 149 10.65 -12.12 -5.65
N GLY A 150 11.21 -12.59 -6.77
CA GLY A 150 10.87 -13.89 -7.34
C GLY A 150 9.53 -13.90 -8.10
N PRO A 151 9.06 -15.07 -8.55
CA PRO A 151 7.94 -15.17 -9.50
C PRO A 151 6.55 -15.08 -8.85
N THR A 152 6.46 -14.95 -7.53
CA THR A 152 5.18 -15.10 -6.80
C THR A 152 4.44 -13.79 -6.56
N ILE A 153 5.11 -12.65 -6.72
CA ILE A 153 4.53 -11.32 -6.48
C ILE A 153 4.93 -10.43 -7.66
N ALA A 154 3.94 -9.93 -8.39
CA ALA A 154 4.14 -9.07 -9.53
C ALA A 154 3.49 -7.70 -9.31
N HIS A 155 4.16 -6.66 -9.78
CA HIS A 155 3.67 -5.29 -9.74
C HIS A 155 3.00 -5.02 -11.07
N VAL A 156 1.68 -4.85 -11.03
CA VAL A 156 0.87 -4.68 -12.22
C VAL A 156 0.87 -3.20 -12.64
N ILE A 157 1.18 -2.95 -13.91
CA ILE A 157 1.14 -1.62 -14.52
C ILE A 157 0.30 -1.72 -15.79
N MET A 158 -0.62 -0.78 -15.98
CA MET A 158 -1.47 -0.71 -17.17
C MET A 158 -0.99 0.42 -18.08
N SER A 159 -0.72 0.13 -19.35
CA SER A 159 -0.29 1.14 -20.34
C SER A 159 -1.32 1.29 -21.45
N PHE A 160 -1.67 2.54 -21.75
CA PHE A 160 -2.65 2.91 -22.77
C PHE A 160 -1.93 3.55 -23.96
N GLY A 161 -1.96 2.87 -25.11
CA GLY A 161 -1.29 3.31 -26.33
C GLY A 161 -2.20 4.12 -27.25
N PHE A 162 -1.72 5.25 -27.73
CA PHE A 162 -2.42 6.17 -28.63
C PHE A 162 -1.87 6.08 -30.07
N ASP A 163 -2.65 6.52 -31.06
CA ASP A 163 -2.25 6.45 -32.48
C ASP A 163 -1.11 7.38 -32.90
N ASP A 164 -0.75 8.34 -32.03
CA ASP A 164 0.41 9.21 -32.17
C ASP A 164 1.70 8.60 -31.59
N GLY A 165 1.63 7.35 -31.12
CA GLY A 165 2.76 6.61 -30.57
C GLY A 165 3.06 6.92 -29.10
N ARG A 166 2.26 7.74 -28.42
CA ARG A 166 2.37 7.96 -26.97
C ARG A 166 1.77 6.78 -26.21
N TYR A 167 2.39 6.43 -25.09
CA TYR A 167 1.93 5.41 -24.15
C TYR A 167 1.83 6.02 -22.76
N LEU A 168 0.63 5.91 -22.17
CA LEU A 168 0.32 6.42 -20.84
C LEU A 168 0.23 5.24 -19.88
N ALA A 169 1.23 5.09 -19.02
CA ALA A 169 1.30 4.01 -18.05
C ALA A 169 0.76 4.44 -16.69
N TRP A 170 0.02 3.56 -16.04
CA TRP A 170 -0.63 3.74 -14.76
C TRP A 170 -0.13 2.71 -13.75
N SER A 171 0.31 3.20 -12.60
CA SER A 171 0.89 2.39 -11.55
C SER A 171 0.31 2.78 -10.19
N ILE A 172 -0.10 1.78 -9.42
CA ILE A 172 -0.60 1.95 -8.05
C ILE A 172 0.54 1.60 -7.10
N GLU A 173 1.04 2.57 -6.36
CA GLU A 173 2.31 2.47 -5.65
C GLU A 173 2.17 2.80 -4.17
N VAL A 174 3.17 2.36 -3.41
CA VAL A 174 3.38 2.81 -2.05
C VAL A 174 3.97 4.23 -2.05
N ARG A 175 3.27 5.18 -1.42
CA ARG A 175 3.73 6.57 -1.26
C ARG A 175 4.70 6.68 -0.08
N ARG A 176 5.93 6.22 -0.29
CA ARG A 176 6.97 6.20 0.74
C ARG A 176 7.58 7.58 1.02
N LEU A 177 8.04 7.77 2.26
CA LEU A 177 8.86 8.92 2.64
C LEU A 177 10.23 8.87 1.95
N SER A 178 10.87 10.02 1.79
CA SER A 178 12.23 10.14 1.26
C SER A 178 13.22 9.38 2.15
N GLY A 179 14.05 8.55 1.52
CA GLY A 179 14.94 7.61 2.21
C GLY A 179 14.25 6.36 2.78
N GLY A 180 12.92 6.27 2.69
CA GLY A 180 12.15 5.09 3.08
C GLY A 180 12.16 3.98 2.04
N SER A 181 12.04 2.74 2.49
CA SER A 181 11.90 1.55 1.66
C SER A 181 10.50 0.93 1.79
N PHE A 182 10.14 0.09 0.83
CA PHE A 182 8.91 -0.71 0.90
C PHE A 182 9.01 -1.79 1.99
N SER A 183 7.93 -2.00 2.73
CA SER A 183 7.84 -3.05 3.75
C SER A 183 6.40 -3.58 3.85
N PRO A 184 6.10 -4.77 3.28
CA PRO A 184 4.76 -5.35 3.33
C PRO A 184 4.22 -5.49 4.75
N LEU A 185 5.09 -5.88 5.69
CA LEU A 185 4.70 -6.03 7.08
C LEU A 185 4.39 -4.68 7.73
N ALA A 186 5.14 -3.62 7.44
CA ALA A 186 4.84 -2.30 7.96
C ALA A 186 3.53 -1.75 7.38
N ASP A 187 3.28 -1.97 6.08
CA ASP A 187 2.12 -1.45 5.37
C ASP A 187 0.82 -2.14 5.82
N LEU A 188 0.87 -3.40 6.27
CA LEU A 188 -0.26 -4.05 6.99
C LEU A 188 -0.71 -3.27 8.24
N PHE A 189 0.19 -2.48 8.83
CA PHE A 189 -0.10 -1.61 9.98
C PHE A 189 -0.22 -0.14 9.58
N LYS A 190 -0.78 0.19 8.40
CA LYS A 190 -1.05 1.57 7.98
C LYS A 190 0.22 2.44 7.88
N SER A 191 1.36 1.89 7.48
CA SER A 191 2.61 2.66 7.48
C SER A 191 2.71 3.67 6.34
N SER A 192 2.30 3.28 5.13
CA SER A 192 2.47 4.09 3.94
C SER A 192 1.13 4.40 3.26
N PRO A 193 0.89 5.65 2.84
CA PRO A 193 -0.24 5.98 1.98
C PRO A 193 -0.13 5.32 0.60
N LEU A 194 -1.26 5.23 -0.08
CA LEU A 194 -1.36 4.88 -1.49
C LEU A 194 -1.03 6.10 -2.37
N VAL A 195 -0.45 5.88 -3.54
CA VAL A 195 -0.40 6.87 -4.63
C VAL A 195 -0.72 6.19 -5.94
N ILE A 196 -1.49 6.86 -6.80
CA ILE A 196 -1.68 6.44 -8.18
C ILE A 196 -0.85 7.38 -9.06
N LEU A 197 0.02 6.79 -9.87
CA LEU A 197 0.86 7.51 -10.82
C LEU A 197 0.35 7.25 -12.22
N ALA A 198 0.22 8.33 -13.00
CA ALA A 198 0.25 8.25 -14.45
C ALA A 198 1.63 8.72 -14.90
N ALA A 199 2.25 8.01 -15.84
CA ALA A 199 3.60 8.26 -16.28
C ALA A 199 3.77 7.98 -17.78
N ASP A 200 4.85 8.50 -18.35
CA ASP A 200 5.37 7.96 -19.60
C ASP A 200 5.74 6.48 -19.42
N GLU A 201 5.42 5.62 -20.39
CA GLU A 201 5.77 4.20 -20.30
C GLU A 201 7.29 4.00 -20.14
N ARG A 202 8.11 4.83 -20.83
CA ARG A 202 9.57 4.75 -20.75
C ARG A 202 10.11 5.10 -19.37
N ASP A 203 9.41 5.95 -18.63
CA ASP A 203 9.75 6.28 -17.25
C ASP A 203 9.48 5.05 -16.35
N VAL A 204 8.21 4.64 -16.25
CA VAL A 204 7.81 3.68 -15.21
C VAL A 204 8.22 2.24 -15.51
N ILE A 205 8.22 1.84 -16.78
CA ILE A 205 8.66 0.52 -17.24
C ILE A 205 10.19 0.50 -17.39
N GLY A 206 10.76 1.54 -18.00
CA GLY A 206 12.21 1.62 -18.24
C GLY A 206 13.03 1.63 -16.94
N LEU A 207 12.53 2.29 -15.88
CA LEU A 207 13.12 2.19 -14.54
C LEU A 207 13.29 0.73 -14.09
N ARG A 208 12.25 -0.08 -14.28
CA ARG A 208 12.17 -1.45 -13.77
C ARG A 208 13.03 -2.41 -14.59
N SER A 209 12.85 -2.37 -15.92
CA SER A 209 13.55 -3.27 -16.83
C SER A 209 15.04 -2.95 -16.96
N ASN A 210 15.42 -1.67 -16.97
CA ASN A 210 16.78 -1.28 -17.36
C ASN A 210 17.68 -0.93 -16.15
N PHE A 211 17.10 -0.42 -15.07
CA PHE A 211 17.89 0.11 -13.95
C PHE A 211 17.70 -0.65 -12.63
N ARG A 212 16.57 -1.34 -12.45
CA ARG A 212 16.31 -2.18 -11.27
C ARG A 212 16.52 -3.68 -11.52
N SER A 213 16.74 -4.07 -12.77
CA SER A 213 16.88 -5.49 -13.17
C SER A 213 15.68 -6.35 -12.76
N GLU A 214 14.48 -5.76 -12.77
CA GLU A 214 13.23 -6.48 -12.54
C GLU A 214 12.90 -7.32 -13.79
N ASP A 215 12.30 -8.51 -13.60
CA ASP A 215 11.75 -9.28 -14.72
C ASP A 215 10.41 -8.65 -15.12
N VAL A 216 10.39 -7.99 -16.28
CA VAL A 216 9.23 -7.26 -16.78
C VAL A 216 8.62 -8.00 -17.95
N GLN A 217 7.40 -8.49 -17.75
CA GLN A 217 6.64 -9.21 -18.77
C GLN A 217 5.51 -8.33 -19.31
N ILE A 218 5.34 -8.30 -20.63
CA ILE A 218 4.28 -7.54 -21.29
C ILE A 218 3.20 -8.47 -21.84
N TYR A 219 1.95 -8.16 -21.52
CA TYR A 219 0.75 -8.83 -21.99
C TYR A 219 -0.08 -7.85 -22.82
N ARG A 220 -0.11 -8.07 -24.13
CA ARG A 220 -0.91 -7.26 -25.06
C ARG A 220 -2.37 -7.64 -24.92
N LEU A 221 -3.21 -6.75 -24.38
CA LEU A 221 -4.60 -7.08 -24.12
C LEU A 221 -5.45 -6.90 -25.37
N ARG A 222 -6.39 -7.82 -25.58
CA ARG A 222 -7.41 -7.72 -26.64
C ARG A 222 -8.63 -6.94 -26.13
N ALA A 223 -8.39 -5.72 -25.64
CA ALA A 223 -9.47 -4.85 -25.17
C ALA A 223 -10.19 -4.21 -26.37
N SER A 224 -11.52 -4.15 -26.33
CA SER A 224 -12.27 -3.31 -27.28
C SER A 224 -11.98 -1.83 -27.01
N PRO A 225 -12.09 -0.93 -28.00
CA PRO A 225 -11.91 0.51 -27.76
C PRO A 225 -12.82 1.05 -26.65
N VAL A 226 -14.04 0.52 -26.54
CA VAL A 226 -14.98 0.88 -25.46
C VAL A 226 -14.46 0.44 -24.10
N ALA A 227 -14.01 -0.81 -23.95
CA ALA A 227 -13.48 -1.32 -22.69
C ALA A 227 -12.20 -0.58 -22.26
N ALA A 228 -11.31 -0.27 -23.21
CA ALA A 228 -10.09 0.48 -22.97
C ALA A 228 -10.38 1.89 -22.43
N ARG A 229 -11.36 2.60 -23.03
CA ARG A 229 -11.78 3.93 -22.56
C ARG A 229 -12.44 3.87 -21.19
N LEU A 230 -13.28 2.87 -20.93
CA LEU A 230 -13.92 2.70 -19.62
C LEU A 230 -12.87 2.46 -18.54
N LEU A 231 -11.90 1.58 -18.78
CA LEU A 231 -10.82 1.32 -17.83
C LEU A 231 -9.97 2.57 -17.55
N LEU A 232 -9.61 3.33 -18.59
CA LEU A 232 -8.85 4.57 -18.40
C LEU A 232 -9.65 5.62 -17.61
N ARG A 233 -10.97 5.72 -17.84
CA ARG A 233 -11.85 6.60 -17.07
C ARG A 233 -11.90 6.20 -15.59
N GLU A 234 -11.88 4.89 -15.30
CA GLU A 234 -11.84 4.40 -13.91
C GLU A 234 -10.53 4.78 -13.21
N TYR A 235 -9.38 4.58 -13.86
CA TYR A 235 -8.08 5.01 -13.32
C TYR A 235 -8.06 6.50 -12.97
N VAL A 236 -8.67 7.36 -13.80
CA VAL A 236 -8.77 8.80 -13.53
C VAL A 236 -9.71 9.08 -12.35
N SER A 237 -10.85 8.38 -12.29
CA SER A 237 -11.80 8.47 -11.17
C SER A 237 -11.12 8.12 -9.84
N ASP A 238 -10.45 6.97 -9.78
CA ASP A 238 -9.72 6.50 -8.60
C ASP A 238 -8.62 7.46 -8.18
N ALA A 239 -7.85 7.98 -9.15
CA ALA A 239 -6.79 8.94 -8.87
C ALA A 239 -7.33 10.26 -8.30
N ASN A 240 -8.45 10.76 -8.81
CA ASN A 240 -9.12 11.95 -8.29
C ASN A 240 -9.71 11.70 -6.89
N ALA A 241 -10.34 10.54 -6.67
CA ALA A 241 -10.88 10.15 -5.39
C ALA A 241 -9.76 10.06 -4.33
N LEU A 242 -8.64 9.43 -4.67
CA LEU A 242 -7.47 9.32 -3.80
C LEU A 242 -6.82 10.69 -3.51
N ALA A 243 -6.82 11.60 -4.49
CA ALA A 243 -6.34 12.98 -4.29
C ALA A 243 -7.22 13.75 -3.30
N ALA A 244 -8.54 13.55 -3.34
CA ALA A 244 -9.49 14.18 -2.43
C ALA A 244 -9.52 13.55 -1.04
N THR A 245 -9.44 12.22 -0.97
CA THR A 245 -9.49 11.42 0.26
C THR A 245 -8.32 10.42 0.25
N PRO A 246 -7.18 10.75 0.88
CA PRO A 246 -6.05 9.85 0.93
C PRO A 246 -6.43 8.51 1.58
N ALA A 247 -5.80 7.43 1.11
CA ALA A 247 -5.97 6.08 1.62
C ALA A 247 -4.61 5.46 1.99
N PHE A 248 -4.60 4.48 2.89
CA PHE A 248 -3.41 3.64 3.10
C PHE A 248 -3.25 2.66 1.95
N TYR A 249 -2.01 2.33 1.64
CA TYR A 249 -1.74 1.16 0.81
C TYR A 249 -2.11 -0.08 1.62
N ALA A 250 -3.12 -0.81 1.19
CA ALA A 250 -3.43 -2.13 1.71
C ALA A 250 -2.74 -3.16 0.81
N VAL A 251 -2.07 -4.13 1.42
CA VAL A 251 -1.73 -5.37 0.70
C VAL A 251 -3.05 -6.13 0.60
N ASP A 252 -3.81 -5.88 -0.46
CA ASP A 252 -5.07 -6.58 -0.68
C ASP A 252 -4.80 -8.09 -0.76
N LEU A 253 -5.45 -8.83 0.12
CA LEU A 253 -5.60 -10.29 0.09
C LEU A 253 -7.06 -10.64 -0.28
N ASP A 254 -7.70 -9.79 -1.08
CA ASP A 254 -9.06 -9.99 -1.58
C ASP A 254 -9.07 -10.79 -2.90
#